data_AF-Q8J1J6-F1
#
_entry.id   AF-Q8J1J6-F1
#
_cell.length_a   1.000
_cell.length_b   1.000
_cell.length_c   1.000
_cell.angle_alpha   90.00
_cell.angle_beta   90.00
_cell.angle_gamma   90.00
#
_symmetry.space_group_name_H-M   'P 1'
#
loop_
_entity.id
_entity.type
_entity.pdbx_description
1 polymer ?
#
loop_
_entity_poly.entity_id
_entity_poly.type
_entity_poly.pdbx_seq_one_letter_code
_entity_poly.pdbx_strand_id
1 'polypeptide(L)' 'PPRAGSSEVVSGQSHRITNVKAGNALDLSGVDDRSIIGHPYHGGMNQQWTFTWEGDAWSIRSVSSSKHLGIDGNPNNG' A
#
# COMPACT_ATOMS: atom_id res chain seq x y z
N PRO A 1 -8.11 10.03 25.73
CA PRO A 1 -6.73 9.68 25.35
C PRO A 1 -6.69 8.52 24.34
N PRO A 2 -5.87 8.60 23.27
CA PRO A 2 -5.71 7.47 22.34
C PRO A 2 -5.07 6.29 23.07
N ARG A 3 -5.60 5.09 22.81
CA ARG A 3 -5.22 3.83 23.45
C ARG A 3 -3.99 3.26 22.74
N ALA A 4 -2.95 2.87 23.50
CA ALA A 4 -1.81 2.13 22.98
C ALA A 4 -2.31 0.91 22.16
N GLY A 5 -2.03 0.92 20.85
CA GLY A 5 -2.44 -0.14 19.92
C GLY A 5 -2.99 0.32 18.56
N SER A 6 -3.29 1.60 18.35
CA SER A 6 -3.61 2.10 17.00
C SER A 6 -2.33 2.40 16.24
N SER A 7 -1.99 1.58 15.24
CA SER A 7 -1.08 2.01 14.17
C SER A 7 -1.83 3.04 13.33
N GLU A 8 -1.84 4.28 13.78
CA GLU A 8 -2.33 5.37 12.95
C GLU A 8 -1.48 5.43 11.67
N VAL A 9 -2.15 5.65 10.55
CA VAL A 9 -1.45 5.94 9.30
C VAL A 9 -0.90 7.35 9.41
N VAL A 10 0.43 7.47 9.37
CA VAL A 10 1.12 8.76 9.52
C VAL A 10 1.64 9.18 8.14
N SER A 11 1.37 10.43 7.76
CA SER A 11 1.87 10.98 6.50
C SER A 11 3.39 10.91 6.42
N GLY A 12 3.89 10.41 5.29
CA GLY A 12 5.30 10.16 5.02
C GLY A 12 5.85 8.84 5.55
N GLN A 13 5.07 8.05 6.31
CA GLN A 13 5.52 6.75 6.82
C GLN A 13 5.18 5.60 5.87
N SER A 14 6.04 4.59 5.88
CA SER A 14 5.84 3.36 5.13
C SER A 14 5.16 2.30 5.98
N HIS A 15 4.14 1.68 5.41
CA HIS A 15 3.34 0.64 6.06
C HIS A 15 3.17 -0.57 5.14
N ARG A 16 2.88 -1.72 5.75
CA ARG A 16 2.42 -2.92 5.02
C ARG A 16 0.89 -2.93 5.00
N ILE A 17 0.31 -3.15 3.83
CA ILE A 17 -1.13 -3.42 3.69
C ILE A 17 -1.30 -4.94 3.70
N THR A 18 -2.11 -5.45 4.63
CA THR A 18 -2.30 -6.89 4.83
C THR A 18 -3.74 -7.28 4.50
N ASN A 19 -3.93 -8.26 3.62
CA ASN A 19 -5.20 -8.93 3.48
C ASN A 19 -5.36 -9.90 4.66
N VAL A 20 -6.14 -9.51 5.65
CA VAL A 20 -6.36 -10.31 6.88
C VAL A 20 -6.97 -11.68 6.58
N LYS A 21 -7.83 -11.78 5.56
CA LYS A 21 -8.49 -13.05 5.21
C LYS A 21 -7.54 -14.05 4.56
N ALA A 22 -6.69 -13.58 3.64
CA ALA A 22 -5.75 -14.43 2.92
C ALA A 22 -4.39 -14.59 3.64
N GLY A 23 -4.08 -13.75 4.62
CA GLY A 23 -2.81 -13.75 5.33
C GLY A 23 -1.62 -13.25 4.49
N ASN A 24 -1.87 -12.62 3.35
CA ASN A 24 -0.85 -12.11 2.45
C ASN A 24 -0.81 -10.57 2.43
N ALA A 25 0.27 -10.01 1.89
CA ALA A 25 0.48 -8.57 1.77
C ALA A 25 0.15 -8.08 0.36
N LEU A 26 -0.23 -6.80 0.26
CA LEU A 26 -0.29 -6.08 -1.01
C LEU A 26 1.13 -5.93 -1.55
N ASP A 27 1.38 -6.45 -2.75
CA ASP A 27 2.70 -6.59 -3.35
C ASP A 27 2.67 -6.00 -4.77
N LEU A 28 3.60 -5.10 -5.07
CA LEU A 28 3.88 -4.71 -6.45
C LEU A 28 4.65 -5.84 -7.13
N SER A 29 3.99 -6.48 -8.10
CA SER A 29 4.53 -7.63 -8.82
C SER A 29 5.92 -7.34 -9.37
N GLY A 30 6.92 -8.08 -8.87
CA GLY A 30 8.29 -8.02 -9.36
C GLY A 30 8.48 -8.61 -10.78
N VAL A 31 7.42 -9.19 -11.36
CA VAL A 31 7.45 -9.76 -12.71
C VAL A 31 7.18 -8.68 -13.77
N ASP A 32 6.24 -7.78 -13.52
CA ASP A 32 5.79 -6.78 -14.49
C ASP A 32 5.90 -5.33 -14.02
N ASP A 33 6.30 -5.10 -12.75
CA ASP A 33 6.46 -3.79 -12.12
C ASP A 33 5.23 -2.87 -12.36
N ARG A 34 4.05 -3.49 -12.38
CA ARG A 34 2.78 -2.84 -12.71
C ARG A 34 1.62 -3.42 -11.93
N SER A 35 1.46 -4.75 -11.94
CA SER A 35 0.31 -5.40 -11.32
C SER A 35 0.44 -5.40 -9.80
N ILE A 36 -0.71 -5.30 -9.13
CA ILE A 36 -0.80 -5.42 -7.68
C ILE A 36 -1.37 -6.78 -7.34
N ILE A 37 -0.61 -7.56 -6.58
CA ILE A 37 -0.94 -8.94 -6.24
C ILE A 37 -0.95 -9.15 -4.73
N GLY A 38 -1.53 -10.26 -4.29
CA GLY A 38 -1.36 -10.76 -2.92
C GLY A 38 -0.17 -11.72 -2.87
N HIS A 39 0.85 -11.44 -2.05
CA HIS A 39 2.02 -12.30 -1.89
C HIS A 39 2.37 -12.51 -0.41
N PRO A 40 2.88 -13.68 0.01
CA PRO A 40 3.39 -13.87 1.37
C PRO A 40 4.37 -12.76 1.74
N TYR A 41 4.16 -12.17 2.92
CA TYR A 41 5.02 -11.09 3.36
C TYR A 41 6.41 -11.61 3.72
N HIS A 42 7.43 -11.06 3.09
CA HIS A 42 8.84 -11.35 3.35
C HIS A 42 9.68 -10.07 3.53
N GLY A 43 9.02 -8.91 3.69
CA GLY A 43 9.70 -7.63 3.93
C GLY A 43 10.31 -6.98 2.68
N GLY A 44 9.93 -7.43 1.49
CA GLY A 44 10.38 -6.82 0.24
C GLY A 44 9.97 -5.34 0.15
N MET A 45 10.78 -4.50 -0.51
CA MET A 45 10.42 -3.09 -0.74
C MET A 45 9.17 -2.94 -1.61
N ASN A 46 8.87 -3.94 -2.44
CA ASN A 46 7.64 -4.03 -3.22
C ASN A 46 6.39 -4.37 -2.38
N GLN A 47 6.56 -4.69 -1.10
CA GLN A 47 5.49 -4.96 -0.12
C GLN A 47 5.31 -3.82 0.89
N GLN A 48 6.04 -2.71 0.69
CA GLN A 48 6.04 -1.55 1.57
C GLN A 48 5.52 -0.33 0.81
N TRP A 49 4.60 0.40 1.46
CA TRP A 49 3.83 1.46 0.84
C TRP A 49 3.92 2.72 1.69
N THR A 50 4.48 3.79 1.13
CA THR A 50 4.48 5.12 1.76
C THR A 50 3.12 5.76 1.59
N PHE A 51 2.52 6.18 2.70
CA PHE A 51 1.26 6.92 2.71
C PHE A 51 1.55 8.41 2.90
N THR A 52 1.09 9.25 1.98
CA THR A 52 1.21 10.71 2.10
C THR A 52 -0.18 11.33 2.06
N TRP A 53 -0.50 12.14 3.05
CA TRP A 53 -1.72 12.94 3.06
C TRP A 53 -1.50 14.21 2.23
N GLU A 54 -2.31 14.39 1.18
CA GLU A 54 -2.20 15.50 0.22
C GLU A 54 -3.15 16.68 0.56
N GLY A 55 -3.90 16.57 1.67
CA GLY A 55 -4.84 17.60 2.13
C GLY A 55 -6.31 17.18 2.04
N ASP A 56 -6.64 16.34 1.06
CA ASP A 56 -8.00 15.82 0.79
C ASP A 56 -8.03 14.29 0.61
N ALA A 57 -6.91 13.70 0.19
CA ALA A 57 -6.76 12.27 -0.03
C ALA A 57 -5.37 11.77 0.38
N TRP A 58 -5.24 10.44 0.47
CA TRP A 58 -3.97 9.76 0.65
C TRP A 58 -3.40 9.33 -0.70
N SER A 59 -2.17 9.73 -1.00
CA SER A 59 -1.37 9.08 -2.03
C SER A 59 -0.63 7.89 -1.42
N ILE A 60 -0.61 6.76 -2.14
CA ILE A 60 0.01 5.51 -1.70
C ILE A 60 1.07 5.14 -2.71
N ARG A 61 2.34 5.12 -2.30
CA ARG A 61 3.49 4.96 -3.20
C ARG A 61 4.30 3.72 -2.84
N SER A 62 4.65 2.91 -3.83
CA SER A 62 5.57 1.78 -3.63
C SER A 62 6.96 2.28 -3.25
N VAL A 63 7.53 1.73 -2.18
CA VAL A 63 8.90 2.01 -1.76
C VAL A 63 9.93 1.50 -2.79
N SER A 64 9.58 0.48 -3.58
CA SER A 64 10.50 -0.12 -4.56
C SER A 64 10.69 0.67 -5.85
N SER A 65 9.68 1.41 -6.33
CA SER A 65 9.68 1.98 -7.69
C SER A 65 9.18 3.43 -7.76
N SER A 66 8.82 4.05 -6.64
CA SER A 66 8.16 5.37 -6.59
C SER A 66 6.84 5.47 -7.35
N LYS A 67 6.30 4.37 -7.89
CA LYS A 67 4.99 4.34 -8.53
C LYS A 67 3.88 4.43 -7.50
N HIS A 68 2.78 5.06 -7.90
CA HIS A 68 1.60 5.19 -7.05
C HIS A 68 0.61 4.06 -7.32
N LEU A 69 -0.05 3.59 -6.27
CA LEU A 69 -1.17 2.68 -6.38
C LEU A 69 -2.33 3.39 -7.07
N GLY A 70 -2.90 2.76 -8.09
CA GLY A 70 -4.01 3.30 -8.85
C GLY A 70 -4.80 2.20 -9.52
N ILE A 71 -5.96 2.57 -10.04
CA ILE A 71 -6.76 1.71 -10.91
C ILE A 71 -6.49 2.14 -12.35
N ASP A 72 -6.33 1.16 -13.24
CA ASP A 72 -6.21 1.43 -14.66
C ASP A 72 -7.58 1.85 -15.21
N GLY A 73 -7.62 2.97 -15.93
CA GLY A 73 -8.83 3.53 -16.53
C GLY A 73 -9.62 4.44 -15.60
N ASN A 74 -10.88 4.71 -15.96
CA ASN A 74 -11.73 5.57 -15.16
C ASN A 74 -12.31 4.78 -13.96
N PRO A 75 -12.29 5.36 -12.74
CA PRO A 75 -13.09 4.86 -11.65
C PRO A 75 -14.56 4.89 -12.07
N ASN A 76 -15.14 3.72 -12.38
CA ASN A 76 -16.58 3.59 -12.44
C ASN A 76 -17.14 3.57 -11.01
N ASN A 77 -18.45 3.42 -10.89
CA ASN A 77 -19.21 3.47 -9.65
C ASN A 77 -19.01 2.28 -8.68
N GLY A 78 -17.93 1.50 -8.84
CA GLY A 78 -17.60 0.37 -7.96
C GLY A 78 -18.52 -0.82 -8.16
#